data_AF-A0A812XHK4-F1
#
_entry.id   AF-A0A812XHK4-F1
#
_cell.length_a   1.000
_cell.length_b   1.000
_cell.length_c   1.000
_cell.angle_alpha   90.00
_cell.angle_beta   90.00
_cell.angle_gamma   90.00
#
_symmetry.space_group_name_H-M   'P 1'
#
loop_
_entity.id
_entity.type
_entity.pdbx_description
1 polymer ?
#
loop_
_entity_poly.entity_id
_entity_poly.type
_entity_poly.pdbx_seq_one_letter_code
_entity_poly.pdbx_strand_id
1 'polypeptide(L)'
;MPNDVTLADRSQSFFQQASERYLRLGHVNRYCKCCLRAAAVLHLQGSKSEAEYYTQQALNKLSDAPVSSLLAICYHNLAVHTVVQQRVADAVAHVRSYVALLRQLPKLGNSWMQLLDNTQWLILKAQELWPQHQQQNGIRDSQLVSMRG
;
A
#
# COMPACT_ATOMS: atom_id res chain seq x y z
N MET A 1 -4.01 -27.94 -3.73
CA MET A 1 -5.30 -27.22 -3.76
C MET A 1 -5.34 -26.38 -5.04
N PRO A 2 -6.16 -26.74 -6.06
CA PRO A 2 -6.18 -26.04 -7.34
C PRO A 2 -7.21 -24.89 -7.34
N ASN A 3 -6.76 -23.70 -7.76
CA ASN A 3 -7.52 -22.55 -8.31
C ASN A 3 -8.48 -21.74 -7.43
N ASP A 4 -7.93 -20.92 -6.51
CA ASP A 4 -8.57 -19.68 -6.02
C ASP A 4 -8.57 -18.53 -7.06
N VAL A 5 -8.04 -18.78 -8.25
CA VAL A 5 -7.90 -17.82 -9.36
C VAL A 5 -9.26 -17.23 -9.78
N THR A 6 -10.39 -17.92 -9.57
CA THR A 6 -11.68 -17.45 -10.11
C THR A 6 -12.37 -16.34 -9.31
N LEU A 7 -12.26 -16.31 -7.97
CA LEU A 7 -12.96 -15.32 -7.15
C LEU A 7 -12.19 -14.01 -7.05
N ALA A 8 -10.86 -14.09 -6.91
CA ALA A 8 -9.99 -12.92 -6.87
C ALA A 8 -10.08 -12.13 -8.20
N ASP A 9 -9.96 -12.81 -9.34
CA ASP A 9 -10.03 -12.19 -10.67
C ASP A 9 -11.39 -11.54 -10.93
N ARG A 10 -12.47 -12.22 -10.54
CA ARG A 10 -13.82 -11.64 -10.61
C ARG A 10 -13.94 -10.40 -9.73
N SER A 11 -13.43 -10.45 -8.50
CA SER A 11 -13.51 -9.32 -7.57
C SER A 11 -12.76 -8.09 -8.07
N GLN A 12 -11.56 -8.27 -8.66
CA GLN A 12 -10.79 -7.20 -9.29
C GLN A 12 -11.63 -6.54 -10.39
N SER A 13 -12.20 -7.34 -11.31
CA SER A 13 -13.03 -6.83 -12.40
C SER A 13 -14.24 -6.04 -11.89
N PHE A 14 -14.89 -6.50 -10.81
CA PHE A 14 -16.05 -5.81 -10.23
C PHE A 14 -15.66 -4.48 -9.58
N PHE A 15 -14.53 -4.41 -8.89
CA PHE A 15 -14.06 -3.15 -8.30
C PHE A 15 -13.65 -2.14 -9.37
N GLN A 16 -13.04 -2.58 -10.48
CA GLN A 16 -12.71 -1.72 -11.61
C GLN A 16 -13.97 -1.13 -12.26
N GLN A 17 -14.93 -1.98 -12.62
CA GLN A 17 -16.22 -1.54 -13.19
C GLN A 17 -16.97 -0.59 -12.24
N ALA A 18 -16.99 -0.90 -10.94
CA ALA A 18 -17.60 -0.03 -9.94
C ALA A 18 -16.89 1.32 -9.84
N SER A 19 -15.54 1.32 -9.88
CA SER A 19 -14.75 2.55 -9.84
C SER A 19 -15.06 3.45 -11.05
N GLU A 20 -15.09 2.91 -12.26
CA GLU A 20 -15.44 3.68 -13.46
C GLU A 20 -16.83 4.28 -13.37
N ARG A 21 -17.80 3.52 -12.89
CA ARG A 21 -19.16 4.02 -12.68
C ARG A 21 -19.19 5.16 -11.67
N TYR A 22 -18.52 5.02 -10.53
CA TYR A 22 -18.48 6.08 -9.52
C TYR A 22 -17.73 7.32 -9.98
N LEU A 23 -16.71 7.15 -10.82
CA LEU A 23 -15.99 8.26 -11.43
C LEU A 23 -16.90 9.05 -12.36
N ARG A 24 -17.65 8.37 -13.25
CA ARG A 24 -18.61 9.02 -14.16
C ARG A 24 -19.75 9.73 -13.42
N LEU A 25 -20.15 9.21 -12.27
CA LEU A 25 -21.18 9.80 -11.41
C LEU A 25 -20.66 10.90 -10.47
N GLY A 26 -19.36 11.22 -10.50
CA GLY A 26 -18.75 12.23 -9.62
C GLY A 26 -18.67 11.82 -8.14
N HIS A 27 -18.87 10.55 -7.81
CA HIS A 27 -18.82 10.05 -6.44
C HIS A 27 -17.38 9.72 -6.00
N VAL A 28 -16.56 10.75 -5.78
CA VAL A 28 -15.13 10.64 -5.46
C VAL A 28 -14.83 9.67 -4.32
N ASN A 29 -15.51 9.80 -3.17
CA ASN A 29 -15.28 8.91 -2.03
C ASN A 29 -15.58 7.44 -2.33
N ARG A 30 -16.59 7.15 -3.16
CA ARG A 30 -16.94 5.77 -3.53
C ARG A 30 -15.93 5.23 -4.55
N TYR A 31 -15.51 6.07 -5.50
CA TYR A 31 -14.43 5.78 -6.42
C TYR A 31 -13.15 5.38 -5.67
N CYS A 32 -12.66 6.22 -4.75
CA CYS A 32 -11.44 5.95 -4.00
C CYS A 32 -11.53 4.65 -3.18
N LYS A 33 -12.68 4.39 -2.53
CA LYS A 33 -12.91 3.12 -1.83
C LYS A 33 -12.83 1.92 -2.78
N CYS A 34 -13.40 2.01 -3.98
CA CYS A 34 -13.28 0.94 -4.98
C CYS A 34 -11.83 0.74 -5.44
N CYS A 35 -11.09 1.82 -5.70
CA CYS A 35 -9.68 1.74 -6.07
C CYS A 35 -8.83 1.06 -4.99
N LEU A 36 -9.03 1.41 -3.71
CA LEU A 36 -8.30 0.77 -2.61
C LEU A 36 -8.65 -0.72 -2.45
N ARG A 37 -9.90 -1.10 -2.74
CA ARG A 37 -10.30 -2.52 -2.74
C ARG A 37 -9.69 -3.29 -3.91
N ALA A 38 -9.66 -2.70 -5.10
CA ALA A 38 -8.97 -3.27 -6.25
C ALA A 38 -7.47 -3.44 -5.96
N ALA A 39 -6.84 -2.43 -5.37
CA ALA A 39 -5.44 -2.48 -4.95
C ALA A 39 -5.17 -3.63 -3.96
N ALA A 40 -6.03 -3.84 -2.97
CA ALA A 40 -5.89 -4.94 -2.02
C ALA A 40 -5.95 -6.32 -2.71
N VAL A 41 -6.86 -6.52 -3.65
CA VAL A 41 -6.97 -7.77 -4.42
C VAL A 41 -5.72 -7.99 -5.28
N LEU A 42 -5.29 -6.97 -6.01
CA LEU A 42 -4.08 -7.01 -6.85
C LEU A 42 -2.82 -7.31 -6.03
N HIS A 43 -2.74 -6.75 -4.82
CA HIS A 43 -1.63 -7.02 -3.91
C HIS A 43 -1.59 -8.49 -3.50
N LEU A 44 -2.74 -9.10 -3.19
CA LEU A 44 -2.84 -10.52 -2.84
C LEU A 44 -2.54 -11.44 -4.03
N GLN A 45 -2.83 -11.00 -5.26
CA GLN A 45 -2.50 -11.73 -6.49
C GLN A 45 -1.01 -11.59 -6.88
N GLY A 46 -0.23 -10.75 -6.19
CA GLY A 46 1.19 -10.51 -6.48
C GLY A 46 1.46 -9.37 -7.47
N SER A 47 0.42 -8.72 -8.01
CA SER A 47 0.51 -7.55 -8.90
C SER A 47 0.80 -6.26 -8.12
N LYS A 48 1.97 -6.20 -7.48
CA LYS A 48 2.37 -5.11 -6.56
C LYS A 48 2.33 -3.73 -7.21
N SER A 49 2.84 -3.61 -8.45
CA SER A 49 2.90 -2.32 -9.16
C SER A 49 1.52 -1.80 -9.53
N GLU A 50 0.61 -2.69 -9.96
CA GLU A 50 -0.77 -2.31 -10.26
C GLU A 50 -1.53 -1.92 -8.98
N ALA A 51 -1.31 -2.64 -7.87
CA ALA A 51 -1.91 -2.31 -6.59
C ALA A 51 -1.53 -0.89 -6.12
N GLU A 52 -0.24 -0.55 -6.25
CA GLU A 52 0.23 0.80 -5.96
C GLU A 52 -0.41 1.84 -6.88
N TYR A 53 -0.48 1.57 -8.19
CA TYR A 53 -1.10 2.47 -9.15
C TYR A 53 -2.54 2.81 -8.77
N TYR A 54 -3.38 1.82 -8.43
CA TYR A 54 -4.76 2.08 -7.99
C TYR A 54 -4.82 2.91 -6.70
N THR A 55 -3.89 2.69 -5.78
CA THR A 55 -3.81 3.49 -4.54
C THR A 55 -3.37 4.93 -4.83
N GLN A 56 -2.42 5.15 -5.75
CA GLN A 56 -2.03 6.49 -6.19
C GLN A 56 -3.18 7.22 -6.89
N GLN A 57 -3.98 6.52 -7.69
CA GLN A 57 -5.18 7.12 -8.31
C GLN A 57 -6.20 7.58 -7.26
N ALA A 58 -6.40 6.80 -6.20
CA ALA A 58 -7.23 7.22 -5.07
C ALA A 58 -6.64 8.43 -4.34
N LEU A 59 -5.31 8.46 -4.14
CA LEU A 59 -4.61 9.57 -3.50
C LEU A 59 -4.75 10.87 -4.30
N ASN A 60 -4.54 10.82 -5.62
CA ASN A 60 -4.64 11.99 -6.51
C ASN A 60 -6.03 12.62 -6.51
N LYS A 61 -7.08 11.83 -6.24
CA LYS A 61 -8.45 12.38 -6.09
C LYS A 61 -8.73 12.97 -4.72
N LEU A 62 -7.91 12.63 -3.71
CA LEU A 62 -8.07 13.09 -2.33
C LEU A 62 -7.02 14.14 -1.92
N SER A 63 -6.01 14.40 -2.74
CA SER A 63 -4.94 15.38 -2.44
C SER A 63 -5.50 16.79 -2.24
N ASP A 64 -6.53 17.14 -3.01
CA ASP A 64 -7.16 18.47 -2.97
C ASP A 64 -8.38 18.49 -2.03
N ALA A 65 -8.70 17.34 -1.41
CA ALA A 65 -9.80 17.19 -0.50
C ALA A 65 -9.36 17.50 0.96
N PRO A 66 -10.30 17.90 1.84
CA PRO A 66 -9.98 18.07 3.25
C PRO A 66 -9.48 16.77 3.88
N VAL A 67 -8.72 16.93 4.97
CA VAL A 67 -8.17 15.81 5.75
C VAL A 67 -9.28 14.83 6.12
N SER A 68 -9.06 13.56 5.79
CA SER A 68 -10.04 12.50 6.00
C SER A 68 -9.34 11.19 6.36
N SER A 69 -10.06 10.30 7.04
CA SER A 69 -9.57 8.95 7.31
C SER A 69 -9.25 8.20 6.03
N LEU A 70 -10.01 8.42 4.94
CA LEU A 70 -9.75 7.80 3.65
C LEU A 70 -8.40 8.22 3.06
N LEU A 71 -8.03 9.50 3.21
CA LEU A 71 -6.70 10.01 2.81
C LEU A 71 -5.59 9.33 3.62
N ALA A 72 -5.76 9.20 4.94
CA ALA A 72 -4.81 8.49 5.80
C ALA A 72 -4.64 7.01 5.38
N ILE A 73 -5.73 6.34 5.02
CA ILE A 73 -5.69 4.95 4.50
C ILE A 73 -4.95 4.87 3.16
N CYS A 74 -5.07 5.86 2.27
CA CYS A 74 -4.32 5.87 1.01
C CYS A 74 -2.80 5.88 1.28
N TYR A 75 -2.33 6.77 2.16
CA TYR A 75 -0.92 6.81 2.55
C TYR A 75 -0.47 5.53 3.27
N HIS A 76 -1.30 4.96 4.14
CA HIS A 76 -1.00 3.68 4.77
C HIS A 76 -0.81 2.55 3.73
N ASN A 77 -1.72 2.43 2.76
CA ASN A 77 -1.60 1.43 1.70
C ASN A 77 -0.35 1.65 0.84
N LEU A 78 -0.01 2.90 0.51
CA LEU A 78 1.23 3.21 -0.22
C LEU A 78 2.47 2.82 0.58
N ALA A 79 2.47 3.02 1.90
CA ALA A 79 3.55 2.58 2.76
C ALA A 79 3.76 1.05 2.69
N VAL A 80 2.67 0.29 2.68
CA VAL A 80 2.71 -1.18 2.51
C VAL A 80 3.19 -1.57 1.11
N HIS A 81 2.67 -0.93 0.06
CA HIS A 81 3.07 -1.25 -1.31
C HIS A 81 4.55 -0.98 -1.58
N THR A 82 5.08 0.13 -1.06
CA THR A 82 6.48 0.54 -1.22
C THR A 82 7.44 -0.34 -0.42
N VAL A 83 7.12 -0.68 0.84
CA VAL A 83 7.99 -1.54 1.64
C VAL A 83 8.08 -2.97 1.07
N VAL A 84 6.97 -3.51 0.55
CA VAL A 84 6.94 -4.83 -0.09
C VAL A 84 7.70 -4.88 -1.43
N GLN A 85 7.97 -3.70 -2.00
CA GLN A 85 8.82 -3.50 -3.16
C GLN A 85 10.25 -3.07 -2.79
N GLN A 86 10.65 -3.22 -1.51
CA GLN A 86 11.99 -2.88 -1.02
C GLN A 86 12.34 -1.38 -1.12
N ARG A 87 11.33 -0.50 -1.29
CA ARG A 87 11.49 0.96 -1.29
C ARG A 87 11.22 1.53 0.10
N VAL A 88 12.10 1.19 1.04
CA VAL A 88 11.92 1.50 2.48
C VAL A 88 11.88 3.01 2.75
N ALA A 89 12.67 3.81 2.03
CA ALA A 89 12.67 5.27 2.19
C ALA A 89 11.30 5.88 1.84
N ASP A 90 10.69 5.45 0.72
CA ASP A 90 9.36 5.88 0.29
C ASP A 90 8.30 5.45 1.32
N ALA A 91 8.40 4.22 1.83
CA ALA A 91 7.50 3.69 2.84
C ALA A 91 7.50 4.54 4.12
N VAL A 92 8.68 4.94 4.59
CA VAL A 92 8.83 5.81 5.77
C VAL A 92 8.22 7.19 5.53
N ALA A 93 8.37 7.75 4.32
CA ALA A 93 7.75 9.01 3.97
C ALA A 93 6.21 8.91 4.04
N HIS A 94 5.63 7.85 3.48
CA HIS A 94 4.19 7.59 3.55
C HIS A 94 3.70 7.36 4.99
N VAL A 95 4.47 6.67 5.83
CA VAL A 95 4.18 6.51 7.26
C VAL A 95 4.07 7.87 7.95
N ARG A 96 5.05 8.75 7.74
CA ARG A 96 5.03 10.10 8.33
C ARG A 96 3.77 10.87 7.90
N SER A 97 3.38 10.76 6.63
CA SER A 97 2.17 11.39 6.10
C SER A 97 0.90 10.91 6.77
N TYR A 98 0.64 9.58 6.84
CA TYR A 98 -0.61 9.13 7.47
C TYR A 98 -0.62 9.38 8.98
N VAL A 99 0.51 9.28 9.67
CA VAL A 99 0.59 9.58 11.10
C VAL A 99 0.29 11.05 11.37
N ALA A 100 0.78 11.97 10.53
CA ALA A 100 0.45 13.38 10.62
C ALA A 100 -1.06 13.64 10.41
N LEU A 101 -1.68 12.94 9.45
CA LEU A 101 -3.13 13.03 9.20
C LEU A 101 -3.94 12.50 10.38
N LEU A 102 -3.55 11.37 10.97
CA LEU A 102 -4.24 10.78 12.12
C LEU A 102 -4.27 11.71 13.33
N ARG A 103 -3.24 12.54 13.53
CA ARG A 103 -3.22 13.54 14.61
C ARG A 103 -4.25 14.66 14.43
N GLN A 104 -4.69 14.90 13.20
CA GLN A 104 -5.68 15.93 12.87
C GLN A 104 -7.11 15.39 12.84
N LEU A 105 -7.27 14.06 12.93
CA LEU A 105 -8.55 13.38 12.86
C LEU A 105 -9.06 13.00 14.27
N PRO A 106 -10.38 12.87 14.46
CA PRO A 106 -10.89 12.19 15.64
C PRO A 106 -10.34 10.76 15.68
N LYS A 107 -10.13 10.23 16.90
CA LYS A 107 -9.62 8.87 17.09
C LYS A 107 -10.49 7.88 16.34
N LEU A 108 -9.86 7.05 15.51
CA LEU A 108 -10.53 5.91 14.88
C LEU A 108 -10.78 4.83 15.94
N GLY A 109 -11.60 3.83 15.59
CA GLY A 109 -11.82 2.68 16.45
C GLY A 109 -10.52 1.92 16.77
N ASN A 110 -10.46 1.29 17.94
CA ASN A 110 -9.25 0.64 18.46
C ASN A 110 -8.62 -0.36 17.47
N SER A 111 -9.44 -1.14 16.76
CA SER A 111 -8.96 -2.10 15.76
C SER A 111 -8.22 -1.43 14.60
N TRP A 112 -8.72 -0.28 14.12
CA TRP A 112 -8.07 0.49 13.07
C TRP A 112 -6.77 1.10 13.57
N MET A 113 -6.77 1.70 14.77
CA MET A 113 -5.56 2.29 15.36
C MET A 113 -4.46 1.23 15.54
N GLN A 114 -4.80 0.07 16.08
CA GLN A 114 -3.84 -1.01 16.27
C GLN A 114 -3.22 -1.49 14.95
N LEU A 115 -4.01 -1.61 13.89
CA LEU A 115 -3.49 -1.97 12.56
C LEU A 115 -2.49 -0.92 12.05
N LEU A 116 -2.83 0.36 12.14
CA LEU A 116 -2.01 1.47 11.67
C LEU A 116 -0.70 1.58 12.48
N ASP A 117 -0.77 1.37 13.79
CA ASP A 117 0.38 1.36 14.70
C ASP A 117 1.31 0.18 14.42
N ASN A 118 0.75 -1.02 14.19
CA ASN A 118 1.53 -2.21 13.83
C ASN A 118 2.30 -1.99 12.51
N THR A 119 1.63 -1.45 11.49
CA THR A 119 2.29 -1.15 10.21
C THR A 119 3.36 -0.07 10.35
N GLN A 120 3.10 0.98 11.15
CA GLN A 120 4.08 2.01 11.45
C GLN A 120 5.33 1.37 12.08
N TRP A 121 5.15 0.54 13.10
CA TRP A 121 6.25 -0.10 13.80
C TRP A 121 7.07 -1.00 12.87
N LEU A 122 6.41 -1.83 12.06
CA LEU A 122 7.08 -2.72 11.10
C LEU A 122 7.92 -1.96 10.08
N ILE A 123 7.42 -0.86 9.54
CA ILE A 123 8.14 -0.07 8.53
C ILE A 123 9.34 0.67 9.15
N LEU A 124 9.18 1.21 10.36
CA LEU A 124 10.29 1.85 11.07
C LEU A 124 11.36 0.82 11.46
N LYS A 125 10.97 -0.40 11.81
CA LYS A 125 11.92 -1.50 12.04
C LYS A 125 12.59 -1.96 10.75
N ALA A 126 11.87 -2.00 9.64
CA ALA A 126 12.47 -2.27 8.34
C ALA A 126 13.52 -1.21 8.00
N GLN A 127 13.27 0.08 8.27
CA GLN A 127 14.24 1.16 8.09
C GLN A 127 15.53 0.95 8.90
N GLU A 128 15.40 0.54 10.18
CA GLU A 128 16.54 0.29 11.07
C GLU A 128 17.42 -0.85 10.56
N LEU A 129 16.81 -1.93 10.06
CA LEU A 129 17.51 -3.14 9.62
C LEU A 129 17.94 -3.08 8.13
N TRP A 130 17.43 -2.12 7.36
CA TRP A 130 17.66 -2.02 5.92
C TRP A 130 19.14 -1.99 5.51
N PRO A 131 20.03 -1.23 6.17
CA PRO A 131 21.45 -1.18 5.79
C PRO A 131 22.14 -2.55 5.96
N GLN A 132 21.81 -3.28 7.03
CA GLN A 132 22.37 -4.61 7.31
C GLN A 132 21.92 -5.61 6.24
N HIS A 133 20.65 -5.56 5.85
CA HIS A 133 20.10 -6.40 4.79
C HIS A 133 20.77 -6.14 3.43
N GLN A 134 21.02 -4.87 3.08
CA GLN A 134 21.73 -4.50 1.85
C GLN A 134 23.18 -5.02 1.83
N GLN A 135 23.90 -4.91 2.95
CA GLN A 135 25.26 -5.44 3.07
C GLN A 135 25.28 -6.97 2.93
N GLN A 136 24.34 -7.67 3.56
CA GLN A 136 24.28 -9.13 3.53
C GLN A 136 23.95 -9.68 2.14
N ASN A 137 23.08 -9.00 1.38
CA ASN A 137 22.79 -9.37 -0.01
C ASN A 137 23.98 -9.08 -0.94
N GLY A 138 24.67 -7.95 -0.77
CA GLY A 138 25.88 -7.65 -1.53
C GLY A 138 27.01 -8.68 -1.29
N ILE A 139 27.18 -9.14 -0.05
CA ILE A 139 28.13 -10.21 0.29
C ILE A 139 27.73 -11.53 -0.39
N ARG A 140 26.45 -11.91 -0.35
CA ARG A 140 25.96 -13.12 -1.03
C ARG A 140 26.19 -13.08 -2.55
N ASP A 141 25.89 -11.97 -3.20
CA ASP A 141 26.07 -11.83 -4.65
C ASP A 141 27.55 -11.93 -5.04
N SER A 142 28.45 -11.32 -4.24
CA SER A 142 29.89 -11.41 -4.47
C SER A 142 30.46 -12.84 -4.32
N GLN A 143 29.95 -13.61 -3.36
CA GLN A 143 30.35 -15.01 -3.15
C GLN A 143 29.86 -15.93 -4.28
N LEU A 144 28.67 -15.67 -4.83
CA LEU A 144 28.15 -16.42 -5.98
C LEU A 144 28.93 -16.17 -7.27
N VAL A 145 29.43 -14.94 -7.46
CA VAL A 145 30.31 -14.61 -8.60
C VAL A 145 31.66 -15.30 -8.47
N SER A 146 32.25 -15.33 -7.26
CA SER A 146 33.54 -15.99 -7.01
C SER A 146 33.53 -17.51 -7.16
N MET A 147 32.38 -18.18 -7.04
CA MET A 147 32.26 -19.63 -7.21
C MET A 147 31.99 -20.07 -8.66
N ARG A 148 31.77 -19.12 -9.58
CA ARG A 148 31.51 -19.39 -11.02
C ARG A 148 32.69 -19.05 -11.93
N GLY A 149 33.80 -18.54 -11.39
CA GLY A 149 35.06 -18.30 -12.10
C GLY A 149 36.09 -19.35 -11.73
#